data_AF-A0AAV4CF55-F1
#
_entry.id   AF-A0AAV4CF55-F1
#
_cell.length_a   1.000
_cell.length_b   1.000
_cell.length_c   1.000
_cell.angle_alpha   90.00
_cell.angle_beta   90.00
_cell.angle_gamma   90.00
#
_symmetry.space_group_name_H-M   'P 1'
#
loop_
_entity.id
_entity.type
_entity.pdbx_description
1 polymer ?
#
loop_
_entity_poly.entity_id
_entity_poly.type
_entity_poly.pdbx_seq_one_letter_code
_entity_poly.pdbx_strand_id
1 'polypeptide(L)'
;MEEIVKQADLLGYRGEKREEYLKQEFKLLAESQAREKKEEAERRERKEEADRKERLELEKMKLDAEMKLLQAKIEAGIIKNEPDGSGVRSSDAGAKHPKLPNF
;
A
#
# COMPACT_ATOMS: atom_id res chain seq x y z
N MET A 1 20.05 -6.10 -29.29
CA MET A 1 21.17 -7.07 -29.15
C MET A 1 21.77 -7.42 -30.51
N GLU A 2 20.99 -7.92 -31.47
CA GLU A 2 21.47 -8.11 -32.85
C GLU A 2 22.00 -6.83 -33.52
N GLU A 3 21.40 -5.68 -33.22
CA GLU A 3 21.83 -4.39 -33.78
C GLU A 3 23.23 -3.98 -33.31
N ILE A 4 23.57 -4.22 -32.05
CA ILE A 4 24.91 -3.95 -31.49
C ILE A 4 25.97 -4.82 -32.19
N VAL A 5 25.63 -6.09 -32.47
CA VAL A 5 26.52 -7.01 -33.19
C VAL A 5 26.70 -6.57 -34.64
N LYS A 6 25.61 -6.22 -35.33
CA LYS A 6 25.64 -5.69 -36.70
C LYS A 6 26.48 -4.40 -36.78
N GLN A 7 26.39 -3.54 -35.76
CA GLN A 7 27.17 -2.30 -35.70
C GLN A 7 28.67 -2.55 -35.51
N ALA A 8 29.05 -3.53 -34.67
CA ALA A 8 30.45 -3.94 -34.52
C ALA A 8 31.03 -4.46 -35.85
N ASP A 9 30.23 -5.22 -36.60
CA ASP A 9 30.62 -5.76 -37.90
C ASP A 9 30.75 -4.65 -38.97
N LEU A 10 29.84 -3.65 -38.97
CA LEU A 10 29.90 -2.47 -39.85
C LEU A 10 31.12 -1.58 -39.58
N LEU A 11 31.52 -1.46 -38.31
CA LEU A 11 32.72 -0.72 -37.91
C LEU A 11 34.02 -1.49 -38.23
N GLY A 12 33.91 -2.73 -38.72
CA GLY A 12 35.06 -3.55 -39.10
C GLY A 12 35.86 -4.06 -37.91
N TYR A 13 35.31 -4.02 -36.70
CA TYR A 13 35.97 -4.62 -35.54
C TYR A 13 36.05 -6.14 -35.70
N ARG A 14 37.24 -6.71 -35.49
CA ARG A 14 37.49 -8.16 -35.56
C ARG A 14 38.34 -8.61 -34.38
N GLY A 15 38.27 -9.91 -34.07
CA GLY A 15 39.02 -10.52 -32.98
C GLY A 15 38.78 -9.81 -31.64
N GLU A 16 39.87 -9.52 -30.91
CA GLU A 16 39.82 -8.92 -29.57
C GLU A 16 39.12 -7.56 -29.55
N LYS A 17 39.32 -6.71 -30.58
CA LYS A 17 38.66 -5.39 -30.65
C LYS A 17 37.14 -5.48 -30.77
N ARG A 18 36.64 -6.54 -31.44
CA ARG A 18 35.20 -6.80 -31.54
C ARG A 18 34.65 -7.22 -30.19
N GLU A 19 35.35 -8.11 -29.50
CA GLU A 19 34.95 -8.60 -28.20
C GLU A 19 34.92 -7.48 -27.16
N GLU A 20 35.92 -6.60 -27.15
CA GLU A 20 35.98 -5.45 -26.25
C GLU A 20 34.83 -4.46 -26.50
N TYR A 21 34.57 -4.11 -27.76
CA TYR A 21 33.44 -3.26 -28.14
C TYR A 21 32.10 -3.84 -27.68
N LEU A 22 31.85 -5.12 -27.99
CA LEU A 22 30.61 -5.78 -27.62
C LEU A 22 30.44 -5.83 -26.09
N LYS A 23 31.50 -6.10 -25.34
CA LYS A 23 31.46 -6.07 -23.87
C LYS A 23 31.08 -4.70 -23.33
N GLN A 24 31.63 -3.62 -23.88
CA GLN A 24 31.30 -2.25 -23.46
C GLN A 24 29.84 -1.91 -23.76
N GLU A 25 29.38 -2.16 -24.98
CA GLU A 25 28.00 -1.88 -25.38
C GLU A 25 26.98 -2.72 -24.60
N PHE A 26 27.26 -4.00 -24.36
CA PHE A 26 26.37 -4.83 -23.54
C PHE A 26 26.35 -4.40 -22.08
N LYS A 27 27.48 -3.92 -21.54
CA LYS A 27 27.53 -3.36 -20.20
C LYS A 27 26.66 -2.11 -20.10
N LEU A 28 26.77 -1.18 -21.06
CA LEU A 28 25.93 0.02 -21.10
C LEU A 28 24.44 -0.33 -21.24
N LEU A 29 24.11 -1.28 -22.09
CA LEU A 29 22.73 -1.76 -22.25
C LEU A 29 22.19 -2.37 -20.95
N ALA A 30 22.97 -3.21 -20.27
CA ALA A 30 22.59 -3.82 -19.01
C ALA A 30 22.41 -2.77 -17.89
N GLU A 31 23.30 -1.79 -17.82
CA GLU A 31 23.19 -0.66 -16.89
C GLU A 31 21.93 0.18 -17.16
N SER A 32 21.61 0.44 -18.43
CA SER A 32 20.39 1.14 -18.82
C SER A 32 19.14 0.37 -18.41
N GLN A 33 19.06 -0.92 -18.73
CA GLN A 33 17.91 -1.76 -18.36
C GLN A 33 17.76 -1.88 -16.84
N ALA A 34 18.86 -1.95 -16.09
CA ALA A 34 18.82 -1.97 -14.63
C ALA A 34 18.28 -0.65 -14.06
N ARG A 35 18.67 0.50 -14.63
CA ARG A 35 18.14 1.81 -14.24
C ARG A 35 16.66 1.93 -14.56
N GLU A 36 16.23 1.53 -15.76
CA GLU A 36 14.81 1.55 -16.15
C GLU A 36 13.94 0.70 -15.21
N LYS A 37 14.36 -0.53 -14.91
CA LYS A 37 13.62 -1.39 -13.97
C LYS A 37 13.55 -0.80 -12.57
N LYS A 38 14.64 -0.18 -12.10
CA LYS A 38 14.67 0.48 -10.80
C LYS A 38 13.72 1.69 -10.78
N GLU A 39 13.76 2.53 -11.82
CA GLU A 39 12.87 3.68 -11.93
C GLU A 39 11.40 3.26 -12.04
N GLU A 40 11.12 2.17 -12.77
CA GLU A 40 9.76 1.62 -12.86
C GLU A 40 9.27 1.10 -11.51
N ALA A 41 10.12 0.39 -10.76
CA ALA A 41 9.80 -0.08 -9.41
C ALA A 41 9.52 1.09 -8.45
N GLU A 42 10.39 2.10 -8.43
CA GLU A 42 10.20 3.31 -7.61
C GLU A 42 8.92 4.06 -8.00
N ARG A 43 8.60 4.15 -9.31
CA ARG A 43 7.35 4.77 -9.76
C ARG A 43 6.12 4.01 -9.27
N ARG A 44 6.15 2.68 -9.32
CA ARG A 44 5.05 1.84 -8.81
C ARG A 44 4.89 2.02 -7.31
N GLU A 45 5.97 1.97 -6.55
CA GLU A 45 5.96 2.15 -5.09
C GLU A 45 5.40 3.53 -4.71
N ARG A 46 5.87 4.61 -5.36
CA ARG A 46 5.33 5.97 -5.11
C ARG A 46 3.84 6.07 -5.43
N LYS A 47 3.38 5.40 -6.49
CA LYS A 47 1.97 5.38 -6.85
C LYS A 47 1.14 4.60 -5.82
N GLU A 48 1.58 3.42 -5.42
CA GLU A 48 0.91 2.62 -4.39
C GLU A 48 0.87 3.35 -3.04
N GLU A 49 1.94 4.05 -2.68
CA GLU A 49 1.99 4.88 -1.48
C GLU A 49 1.02 6.07 -1.56
N ALA A 50 0.99 6.77 -2.70
CA ALA A 50 0.04 7.86 -2.93
C ALA A 50 -1.42 7.37 -2.86
N ASP A 51 -1.74 6.27 -3.54
CA ASP A 51 -3.08 5.67 -3.53
C ASP A 51 -3.47 5.22 -2.11
N ARG A 52 -2.53 4.65 -1.35
CA ARG A 52 -2.75 4.26 0.04
C ARG A 52 -3.01 5.47 0.93
N LYS A 53 -2.23 6.55 0.75
CA LYS A 53 -2.41 7.78 1.51
C LYS A 53 -3.77 8.42 1.22
N GLU A 54 -4.18 8.50 -0.03
CA GLU A 54 -5.50 9.02 -0.43
C GLU A 54 -6.63 8.20 0.22
N ARG A 55 -6.53 6.87 0.21
CA ARG A 55 -7.52 6.01 0.90
C ARG A 55 -7.61 6.30 2.39
N LEU A 56 -6.47 6.46 3.07
CA LEU A 56 -6.45 6.78 4.50
C LEU A 56 -7.00 8.17 4.79
N GLU A 57 -6.74 9.16 3.93
CA GLU A 57 -7.31 10.50 4.06
C GLU A 57 -8.84 10.47 3.89
N LEU A 58 -9.35 9.70 2.92
CA LEU A 58 -10.79 9.51 2.73
C LEU A 58 -11.44 8.80 3.92
N GLU A 59 -10.81 7.76 4.47
CA GLU A 59 -11.30 7.05 5.65
C GLU A 59 -11.33 7.96 6.88
N LYS A 60 -10.28 8.77 7.08
CA LYS A 60 -10.25 9.79 8.13
C LYS A 60 -11.39 10.79 7.97
N MET A 61 -11.63 11.31 6.76
CA MET A 61 -12.74 12.25 6.53
C MET A 61 -14.11 11.63 6.84
N LYS A 62 -14.31 10.34 6.52
CA LYS A 62 -15.53 9.62 6.89
C LYS A 62 -15.70 9.53 8.39
N LEU A 63 -14.66 9.09 9.10
CA LEU A 63 -14.67 9.00 10.56
C LEU A 63 -14.90 10.38 11.20
N ASP A 64 -14.27 11.44 10.70
CA ASP A 64 -14.49 12.81 11.18
C ASP A 64 -15.95 13.25 10.98
N ALA A 65 -16.57 12.89 9.86
CA ALA A 65 -17.97 13.18 9.59
C ALA A 65 -18.92 12.38 10.50
N GLU A 66 -18.65 11.09 10.71
CA GLU A 66 -19.39 10.23 11.62
C GLU A 66 -19.31 10.73 13.07
N MET A 67 -18.12 11.11 13.51
CA MET A 67 -17.90 11.71 14.84
C MET A 67 -18.65 13.02 15.00
N LYS A 68 -18.61 13.92 14.01
CA LYS A 68 -19.40 15.17 14.05
C LYS A 68 -20.90 14.90 14.10
N LEU A 69 -21.39 13.92 13.34
CA LEU A 69 -22.80 13.54 13.36
C LEU A 69 -23.22 12.96 14.71
N LEU A 70 -22.40 12.11 15.31
CA LEU A 70 -22.62 11.58 16.66
C LEU A 70 -22.62 12.70 17.70
N GLN A 71 -21.67 13.63 17.60
CA GLN A 71 -21.58 14.76 18.51
C GLN A 71 -22.80 15.68 18.40
N ALA A 72 -23.26 15.99 17.19
CA ALA A 72 -24.49 16.77 16.97
C ALA A 72 -25.73 16.05 17.53
N LYS A 73 -25.81 14.72 17.44
CA LYS A 73 -26.89 13.92 18.04
C LYS A 73 -26.85 13.94 19.57
N ILE A 74 -25.65 13.99 20.17
CA ILE A 74 -25.46 14.12 21.62
C ILE A 74 -25.91 15.52 22.07
N GLU A 75 -25.45 16.57 21.38
CA GLU A 75 -25.82 17.97 21.68
C GLU A 75 -27.33 18.22 21.53
N ALA A 76 -27.97 17.60 20.53
CA ALA A 76 -29.41 17.62 20.35
C ALA A 76 -30.19 16.84 21.44
N GLY A 77 -29.50 16.17 22.37
CA GLY A 77 -30.11 15.41 23.46
C GLY A 77 -30.77 14.09 23.02
N ILE A 78 -30.55 13.66 21.77
CA ILE A 78 -31.08 12.40 21.22
C ILE A 78 -30.33 11.21 21.84
N ILE A 79 -29.04 11.38 22.14
CA ILE A 79 -28.18 10.40 22.81
C ILE A 79 -27.60 11.07 24.06
N LYS A 80 -27.96 10.60 25.26
CA LYS A 80 -27.33 11.06 26.52
C LYS A 80 -26.03 10.30 26.74
N ASN A 81 -24.90 11.00 26.70
CA ASN A 81 -23.65 10.49 27.26
C ASN A 81 -23.61 10.85 28.74
N GLU A 82 -23.77 9.86 29.62
CA GLU A 82 -23.34 10.01 31.00
C GLU A 82 -21.80 10.12 30.99
N PRO A 83 -21.21 11.20 31.54
CA PRO A 83 -19.77 11.48 31.41
C PRO A 83 -18.91 10.60 32.33
N ASP A 84 -19.52 9.92 33.31
CA ASP A 84 -18.88 8.89 34.12
C ASP A 84 -19.24 7.52 33.55
N GLY A 85 -18.25 6.66 33.33
CA GLY A 85 -18.42 5.33 32.77
C GLY A 85 -19.19 4.35 33.66
N SER A 86 -20.46 4.59 33.98
CA SER A 86 -21.35 3.65 34.67
C SER A 86 -22.27 2.85 33.73
N GLY A 87 -21.93 2.77 32.44
CA GLY A 87 -22.63 1.93 31.46
C GLY A 87 -22.40 0.42 31.59
N VAL A 88 -21.66 -0.04 32.61
CA VAL A 88 -21.60 -1.45 32.97
C VAL A 88 -22.74 -1.74 33.94
N ARG A 89 -23.89 -2.17 33.41
CA ARG A 89 -24.93 -2.84 34.20
C ARG A 89 -24.44 -4.23 34.62
N SER A 90 -23.49 -4.30 35.56
CA SER A 90 -23.13 -5.52 36.28
C SER A 90 -24.03 -5.68 37.51
N SER A 91 -25.34 -5.64 37.31
CA SER A 91 -26.31 -5.94 38.37
C SER A 91 -27.22 -7.06 37.88
N ASP A 92 -26.76 -8.28 38.15
CA ASP A 92 -27.54 -9.27 38.89
C ASP A 92 -29.03 -9.37 38.51
N ALA A 93 -29.30 -9.60 37.22
CA ALA A 93 -30.63 -9.87 36.70
C ALA A 93 -30.70 -11.28 36.11
N GLY A 94 -30.74 -12.28 36.99
CA GLY A 94 -31.79 -13.30 36.92
C GLY A 94 -31.82 -14.30 35.77
N ALA A 95 -30.68 -14.77 35.25
CA ALA A 95 -30.66 -16.02 34.49
C ALA A 95 -30.36 -17.20 35.45
N LYS A 96 -31.40 -17.71 36.13
CA LYS A 96 -31.40 -19.10 36.57
C LYS A 96 -31.17 -19.94 35.32
N HIS A 97 -29.94 -20.38 35.07
CA HIS A 97 -29.66 -21.31 33.99
C HIS A 97 -30.53 -22.56 34.21
N PRO A 98 -31.44 -22.94 33.31
CA PRO A 98 -32.01 -24.27 33.36
C PRO A 98 -30.85 -25.25 33.12
N LYS A 99 -30.67 -26.18 34.05
CA LYS A 99 -29.70 -27.27 33.90
C LYS A 99 -30.10 -28.04 32.64
N LEU A 100 -29.26 -27.99 31.61
CA LEU A 100 -29.47 -28.80 30.41
C LEU A 100 -29.45 -30.28 30.81
N PRO A 101 -30.39 -31.11 30.34
CA PRO A 101 -30.33 -32.54 30.62
C PRO A 101 -29.12 -33.13 29.90
N ASN A 102 -28.35 -33.94 30.63
CA ASN A 102 -27.21 -34.66 30.08
C ASN A 102 -27.71 -35.68 29.05
N PHE A 103 -27.59 -35.37 27.75
CA PHE A 103 -27.65 -36.31 26.64
C PHE A 103 -26.50 -36.03 25.69
#